data_AF-A0A4V0XKW5-F1
#
_entry.id   AF-A0A4V0XKW5-F1
#
_cell.length_a   1.000
_cell.length_b   1.000
_cell.length_c   1.000
_cell.angle_alpha   90.00
_cell.angle_beta   90.00
_cell.angle_gamma   90.00
#
_symmetry.space_group_name_H-M   'P 1'
#
loop_
_entity.id
_entity.type
_entity.pdbx_description
1 polymer ?
#
loop_
_entity_poly.entity_id
_entity_poly.type
_entity_poly.pdbx_seq_one_letter_code
_entity_poly.pdbx_strand_id
1 'polypeptide(L)'
;MSQPPTPPAPAEDNSPFPLKSPRPTALGRELGGSLPCARCGYDLKGLSVVAICPECATPVRATLLSVVDPNASELKQLYHPKRTAWGMVIWSVAALLSALCVWGARLTELSSVSLGVSPAGFSISAVVFAAISGLGAWSLLKPHEGIPKQEALMALAGALLYVPLVAILYRTLIVHDWAFAFPYAFDHAAPATRTLLRISISITLAGILLCLRPAARTLAARSYLMRTGRVDRQTMAAMLGVLAIIVSGDIVLLASSSTAGPIEEQLRQVGRLIILVGSTLFTLGLVGVAIDCIRLRPVLEEPPLTMHKLLNGP
;
A
#
# COMPACT_ATOMS: atom_id res chain seq x y z
N MET A 1 5.63 15.84 60.23
CA MET A 1 5.07 14.97 59.17
C MET A 1 3.63 14.67 59.55
N SER A 2 2.70 15.40 58.94
CA SER A 2 1.28 15.45 59.34
C SER A 2 0.52 14.36 58.58
N GLN A 3 -0.11 13.44 59.31
CA GLN A 3 -0.95 12.39 58.71
C GLN A 3 -2.18 13.02 58.02
N PRO A 4 -2.53 12.59 56.79
CA PRO A 4 -3.74 13.05 56.12
C PRO A 4 -4.99 12.55 56.86
N PRO A 5 -6.06 13.36 56.92
CA PRO A 5 -7.29 13.01 57.62
C PRO A 5 -7.99 11.81 56.98
N THR A 6 -8.44 10.89 57.83
CA THR A 6 -9.16 9.68 57.45
C THR A 6 -10.53 10.05 56.87
N PRO A 7 -10.93 9.52 55.70
CA PRO A 7 -12.23 9.82 55.11
C PRO A 7 -13.38 9.32 56.00
N PRO A 8 -14.51 10.04 56.05
CA PRO A 8 -15.67 9.66 56.86
C PRO A 8 -16.28 8.35 56.35
N ALA A 9 -16.73 7.53 57.30
CA ALA A 9 -17.41 6.26 57.02
C ALA A 9 -18.71 6.50 56.22
N PRO A 10 -19.02 5.65 55.23
CA PRO A 10 -20.24 5.78 54.44
C PRO A 10 -21.47 5.59 55.34
N ALA A 11 -22.41 6.53 55.25
CA ALA A 11 -23.69 6.47 55.95
C ALA A 11 -24.52 5.28 55.43
N GLU A 12 -24.97 4.41 56.34
CA GLU A 12 -25.94 3.35 56.06
C GLU A 12 -27.30 3.97 55.71
N ASP A 13 -27.67 3.89 54.43
CA ASP A 13 -28.98 4.27 53.90
C ASP A 13 -30.01 3.17 54.24
N ASN A 14 -30.67 3.30 55.39
CA ASN A 14 -31.77 2.44 55.83
C ASN A 14 -33.13 2.96 55.32
N SER A 15 -33.30 3.05 54.00
CA SER A 15 -34.60 3.39 53.40
C SER A 15 -35.49 2.14 53.21
N PRO A 16 -36.68 2.05 53.86
CA PRO A 16 -37.53 0.86 53.86
C PRO A 16 -38.46 0.73 52.65
N PHE A 17 -38.17 1.44 51.56
CA PHE A 17 -38.97 1.36 50.35
C PHE A 17 -38.38 0.32 49.41
N PRO A 18 -39.15 -0.67 48.93
CA PRO A 18 -38.73 -1.49 47.82
C PRO A 18 -38.61 -0.55 46.61
N LEU A 19 -37.39 -0.08 46.33
CA LEU A 19 -37.04 0.56 45.09
C LEU A 19 -37.38 -0.45 44.00
N LYS A 20 -38.57 -0.27 43.42
CA LYS A 20 -38.99 -0.92 42.19
C LYS A 20 -37.86 -0.63 41.21
N SER A 21 -37.00 -1.63 40.99
CA SER A 21 -35.83 -1.51 40.13
C SER A 21 -36.33 -0.85 38.85
N PRO A 22 -35.84 0.36 38.49
CA PRO A 22 -36.31 1.01 37.30
C PRO A 22 -36.16 -0.02 36.19
N ARG A 23 -37.29 -0.39 35.55
CA ARG A 23 -37.27 -1.23 34.35
C ARG A 23 -36.15 -0.64 33.49
N PRO A 24 -35.13 -1.42 33.09
CA PRO A 24 -34.00 -0.88 32.33
C PRO A 24 -34.56 -0.24 31.06
N THR A 25 -34.78 1.06 31.12
CA THR A 25 -35.38 1.85 30.05
C THR A 25 -34.25 2.09 29.05
N ALA A 26 -34.32 1.35 27.95
CA ALA A 26 -33.72 1.70 26.66
C ALA A 26 -32.19 1.75 26.51
N LEU A 27 -31.38 1.42 27.53
CA LEU A 27 -29.91 1.41 27.37
C LEU A 27 -29.34 0.10 26.78
N GLY A 28 -30.16 -0.94 26.66
CA GLY A 28 -29.79 -2.22 26.07
C GLY A 28 -30.52 -2.46 24.76
N ARG A 29 -30.29 -1.64 23.73
CA ARG A 29 -30.76 -2.00 22.38
C ARG A 29 -30.14 -3.35 22.00
N GLU A 30 -30.99 -4.32 21.70
CA GLU A 30 -30.60 -5.57 21.08
C GLU A 30 -30.10 -5.29 19.65
N LEU A 31 -29.11 -6.05 19.21
CA LEU A 31 -28.59 -5.95 17.86
C LEU A 31 -29.60 -6.54 16.87
N GLY A 32 -30.21 -5.70 16.03
CA GLY A 32 -31.19 -6.15 15.02
C GLY A 32 -30.54 -6.83 13.80
N GLY A 33 -29.32 -6.44 13.45
CA GLY A 33 -28.54 -7.00 12.33
C GLY A 33 -27.59 -8.13 12.76
N SER A 34 -27.18 -8.96 11.79
CA SER A 34 -26.13 -9.96 12.00
C SER A 34 -24.80 -9.28 12.27
N LEU A 35 -24.13 -9.65 13.36
CA LEU A 35 -22.83 -9.11 13.75
C LEU A 35 -21.93 -10.27 14.21
N PRO A 36 -21.09 -10.84 13.34
CA PRO A 36 -20.22 -11.94 13.75
C PRO A 36 -19.19 -11.46 14.79
N CYS A 37 -19.02 -12.23 15.85
CA CYS A 37 -18.03 -11.96 16.89
C CYS A 37 -16.62 -11.90 16.30
N ALA A 38 -15.86 -10.85 16.63
CA ALA A 38 -14.52 -10.62 16.09
C ALA A 38 -13.48 -11.71 16.46
N ARG A 39 -13.77 -12.55 17.47
CA ARG A 39 -12.89 -13.63 17.92
C ARG A 39 -13.28 -15.01 17.38
N CYS A 40 -14.57 -15.37 17.48
CA CYS A 40 -15.04 -16.73 17.17
C CYS A 40 -16.01 -16.80 15.97
N GLY A 41 -16.48 -15.66 15.44
CA GLY A 41 -17.42 -15.63 14.32
C GLY A 41 -18.90 -15.86 14.68
N TYR A 42 -19.24 -16.17 15.94
CA TYR A 42 -20.64 -16.34 16.38
C TYR A 42 -21.49 -15.10 16.08
N ASP A 43 -22.68 -15.28 15.50
CA ASP A 43 -23.58 -14.15 15.18
C ASP A 43 -24.20 -13.57 16.46
N LEU A 44 -23.90 -12.29 16.73
CA LEU A 44 -24.36 -11.58 17.92
C LEU A 44 -25.75 -10.94 17.75
N LYS A 45 -26.51 -11.31 16.72
CA LYS A 45 -27.88 -10.84 16.52
C LYS A 45 -28.77 -11.15 17.74
N GLY A 46 -29.55 -10.16 18.18
CA GLY A 46 -30.44 -10.25 19.33
C GLY A 46 -29.76 -10.06 20.68
N LEU A 47 -28.42 -10.03 20.75
CA LEU A 47 -27.71 -9.74 21.99
C LEU A 47 -27.69 -8.24 22.28
N SER A 48 -27.71 -7.89 23.58
CA SER A 48 -27.52 -6.52 24.04
C SER A 48 -26.09 -6.03 23.75
N VAL A 49 -25.91 -4.74 23.46
CA VAL A 49 -24.59 -4.10 23.26
C VAL A 49 -23.64 -4.27 24.46
N VAL A 50 -24.20 -4.39 25.68
CA VAL A 50 -23.45 -4.64 26.92
C VAL A 50 -23.23 -6.13 27.22
N ALA A 51 -23.80 -7.03 26.42
CA ALA A 51 -23.64 -8.46 26.61
C ALA A 51 -22.22 -8.94 26.25
N ILE A 52 -22.00 -10.22 26.49
CA ILE A 52 -20.76 -10.92 26.19
C ILE A 52 -21.12 -12.05 25.22
N CYS A 53 -20.26 -12.32 24.23
CA CYS A 53 -20.43 -13.44 23.32
C CYS A 53 -20.49 -14.78 24.10
N PRO A 54 -21.52 -15.61 23.88
CA PRO A 54 -21.70 -16.86 24.63
C PRO A 54 -20.62 -17.91 24.34
N GLU A 55 -20.01 -17.89 23.15
CA GLU A 55 -19.02 -18.89 22.73
C GLU A 55 -17.61 -18.62 23.28
N CYS A 56 -17.19 -17.36 23.33
CA CYS A 56 -15.78 -17.02 23.58
C CYS A 56 -15.56 -15.95 24.64
N ALA A 57 -16.63 -15.54 25.33
CA ALA A 57 -16.63 -14.50 26.36
C ALA A 57 -16.10 -13.13 25.89
N THR A 58 -16.07 -12.86 24.58
CA THR A 58 -15.64 -11.55 24.05
C THR A 58 -16.76 -10.52 24.25
N PRO A 59 -16.51 -9.35 24.88
CA PRO A 59 -17.54 -8.32 25.05
C PRO A 59 -18.09 -7.85 23.71
N VAL A 60 -19.42 -7.72 23.58
CA VAL A 60 -20.06 -7.28 22.31
C VAL A 60 -19.56 -5.90 21.90
N ARG A 61 -19.34 -4.98 22.85
CA ARG A 61 -18.71 -3.67 22.60
C ARG A 61 -17.35 -3.76 21.89
N ALA A 62 -16.53 -4.78 22.19
CA ALA A 62 -15.21 -4.94 21.58
C ALA A 62 -15.37 -5.38 20.12
N THR A 63 -16.32 -6.27 19.84
CA THR A 63 -16.70 -6.63 18.47
C THR A 63 -17.26 -5.41 17.72
N LEU A 64 -18.18 -4.65 18.33
CA LEU A 64 -18.74 -3.44 17.73
C LEU A 64 -17.67 -2.42 17.40
N LEU A 65 -16.73 -2.12 18.30
CA LEU A 65 -15.63 -1.18 18.01
C LEU A 65 -14.66 -1.69 16.93
N SER A 66 -14.61 -3.00 16.70
CA SER A 66 -13.76 -3.60 15.66
C SER A 66 -14.44 -3.68 14.28
N VAL A 67 -15.78 -3.75 14.24
CA VAL A 67 -16.56 -3.95 13.01
C VAL A 67 -17.27 -2.67 12.58
N VAL A 68 -17.79 -1.90 13.54
CA VAL A 68 -18.51 -0.65 13.30
C VAL A 68 -17.53 0.49 13.31
N ASP A 69 -17.37 1.10 12.14
CA ASP A 69 -16.65 2.34 12.00
C ASP A 69 -17.55 3.51 12.44
N PRO A 70 -17.24 4.23 13.53
CA PRO A 70 -18.05 5.36 13.99
C PRO A 70 -18.12 6.49 12.97
N ASN A 71 -17.14 6.59 12.07
CA ASN A 71 -17.08 7.64 11.05
C ASN A 71 -17.58 7.14 9.69
N ALA A 72 -18.24 5.98 9.62
CA ALA A 72 -18.74 5.42 8.36
C ALA A 72 -19.66 6.40 7.60
N SER A 73 -20.40 7.25 8.32
CA SER A 73 -21.27 8.27 7.72
C SER A 73 -20.52 9.42 7.04
N GLU A 74 -19.26 9.66 7.41
CA GLU A 74 -18.41 10.67 6.78
C GLU A 74 -17.80 10.14 5.46
N LEU A 75 -17.73 8.81 5.31
CA LEU A 75 -17.21 8.16 4.12
C LEU A 75 -18.24 8.24 2.99
N LYS A 76 -17.98 9.13 2.02
CA LYS A 76 -18.77 9.18 0.78
C LYS A 76 -18.77 7.82 0.09
N GLN A 77 -19.81 7.49 -0.67
CA GLN A 77 -19.85 6.22 -1.42
C GLN A 77 -18.91 6.26 -2.63
N LEU A 78 -18.32 5.10 -2.97
CA LEU A 78 -17.57 4.91 -4.22
C LEU A 78 -18.54 4.75 -5.40
N TYR A 79 -18.25 5.37 -6.54
CA TYR A 79 -19.07 5.17 -7.74
C TYR A 79 -19.03 3.71 -8.23
N HIS A 80 -17.84 3.10 -8.21
CA HIS A 80 -17.61 1.74 -8.71
C HIS A 80 -16.66 0.95 -7.78
N PRO A 81 -17.11 0.53 -6.59
CA PRO A 81 -16.25 -0.07 -5.55
C PRO A 81 -15.42 -1.25 -6.06
N LYS A 82 -16.03 -2.19 -6.78
CA LYS A 82 -15.34 -3.36 -7.36
C LYS A 82 -14.24 -2.98 -8.36
N ARG A 83 -14.50 -2.00 -9.24
CA ARG A 83 -13.51 -1.56 -10.25
C ARG A 83 -12.34 -0.85 -9.59
N THR A 84 -12.60 0.02 -8.61
CA THR A 84 -11.56 0.70 -7.83
C THR A 84 -10.71 -0.29 -7.05
N ALA A 85 -11.33 -1.26 -6.38
CA ALA A 85 -10.64 -2.27 -5.58
C ALA A 85 -9.71 -3.14 -6.45
N TRP A 86 -10.22 -3.69 -7.55
CA TRP A 86 -9.41 -4.50 -8.47
C TRP A 86 -8.34 -3.67 -9.19
N GLY A 87 -8.65 -2.44 -9.58
CA GLY A 87 -7.67 -1.56 -10.23
C GLY A 87 -6.46 -1.26 -9.32
N MET A 88 -6.67 -1.06 -8.02
CA MET A 88 -5.57 -0.91 -7.05
C MET A 88 -4.70 -2.17 -6.92
N VAL A 89 -5.33 -3.35 -6.93
CA VAL A 89 -4.60 -4.64 -6.90
C VAL A 89 -3.80 -4.83 -8.18
N ILE A 90 -4.42 -4.62 -9.35
CA ILE A 90 -3.76 -4.72 -10.65
C ILE A 90 -2.58 -3.76 -10.74
N TRP A 91 -2.77 -2.50 -10.32
CA TRP A 91 -1.73 -1.48 -10.29
C TRP A 91 -0.49 -1.95 -9.52
N SER A 92 -0.67 -2.33 -8.26
CA SER A 92 0.45 -2.69 -7.37
C SER A 92 1.10 -4.04 -7.72
N VAL A 93 0.30 -5.07 -8.02
CA VAL A 93 0.80 -6.42 -8.34
C VAL A 93 1.52 -6.42 -9.69
N ALA A 94 0.99 -5.74 -10.71
CA ALA A 94 1.67 -5.65 -12.00
C ALA A 94 2.98 -4.86 -11.90
N ALA A 95 3.05 -3.81 -11.08
CA ALA A 95 4.31 -3.11 -10.82
C ALA A 95 5.36 -4.03 -10.17
N LEU A 96 4.96 -4.85 -9.20
CA LEU A 96 5.84 -5.86 -8.58
C LEU A 96 6.30 -6.91 -9.60
N LEU A 97 5.38 -7.46 -10.40
CA LEU A 97 5.72 -8.43 -11.44
C LEU A 97 6.67 -7.84 -12.49
N SER A 98 6.49 -6.58 -12.87
CA SER A 98 7.42 -5.86 -13.74
C SER A 98 8.84 -5.82 -13.15
N ALA A 99 8.97 -5.45 -11.87
CA ALA A 99 10.26 -5.44 -11.19
C ALA A 99 10.89 -6.84 -11.08
N LEU A 100 10.11 -7.88 -10.79
CA LEU A 100 10.58 -9.26 -10.75
C LEU A 100 11.03 -9.77 -12.12
N CYS A 101 10.34 -9.38 -13.20
CA CYS A 101 10.80 -9.66 -14.55
C CYS A 101 12.13 -8.97 -14.87
N VAL A 102 12.32 -7.71 -14.44
CA VAL A 102 13.64 -7.05 -14.58
C VAL A 102 14.73 -7.83 -13.82
N TRP A 103 14.47 -8.28 -12.60
CA TRP A 103 15.40 -9.15 -11.87
C TRP A 103 15.67 -10.46 -12.60
N GLY A 104 14.64 -11.11 -13.13
CA GLY A 104 14.77 -12.33 -13.93
C GLY A 104 15.70 -12.13 -15.13
N ALA A 105 15.51 -11.04 -15.89
CA ALA A 105 16.39 -10.69 -17.01
C ALA A 105 17.85 -10.50 -16.56
N ARG A 106 18.09 -9.87 -15.40
CA ARG A 106 19.46 -9.70 -14.87
C ARG A 106 20.07 -11.01 -14.40
N LEU A 107 19.32 -11.83 -13.68
CA LEU A 107 19.81 -13.11 -13.19
C LEU A 107 20.19 -14.04 -14.35
N THR A 108 19.43 -14.01 -15.46
CA THR A 108 19.79 -14.76 -16.67
C THR A 108 21.06 -14.26 -17.35
N GLU A 109 21.38 -12.96 -17.25
CA GLU A 109 22.66 -12.40 -17.74
C GLU A 109 23.84 -12.83 -16.86
N LEU A 110 23.63 -12.98 -15.55
CA LEU A 110 24.64 -13.38 -14.57
C LEU A 110 24.92 -14.90 -14.59
N SER A 111 23.89 -15.72 -14.83
CA SER A 111 24.08 -17.16 -14.96
C SER A 111 24.70 -17.47 -16.32
N SER A 112 26.00 -17.75 -16.36
CA SER A 112 26.67 -18.32 -17.54
C SER A 112 26.05 -19.66 -18.00
N VAL A 113 25.21 -20.25 -17.14
CA VAL A 113 24.42 -21.44 -17.42
C VAL A 113 23.17 -21.05 -18.22
N SER A 114 23.12 -21.51 -19.48
CA SER A 114 21.92 -21.43 -20.30
C SER A 114 20.83 -22.32 -19.70
N LEU A 115 19.95 -21.72 -18.89
CA LEU A 115 18.75 -22.37 -18.37
C LEU A 115 17.67 -22.59 -19.47
N GLY A 116 17.99 -22.32 -20.73
CA GLY A 116 17.04 -22.34 -21.85
C GLY A 116 15.99 -21.22 -21.81
N VAL A 117 16.07 -20.31 -20.82
CA VAL A 117 15.16 -19.16 -20.70
C VAL A 117 15.78 -17.95 -21.37
N SER A 118 15.11 -17.42 -22.39
CA SER A 118 15.59 -16.23 -23.09
C SER A 118 15.38 -14.96 -22.23
N PRO A 119 16.42 -14.12 -22.02
CA PRO A 119 16.28 -12.84 -21.29
C PRO A 119 15.25 -11.92 -21.95
N ALA A 120 15.02 -12.06 -23.26
CA ALA A 120 14.01 -11.32 -24.00
C ALA A 120 12.59 -11.49 -23.44
N GLY A 121 12.24 -12.72 -23.03
CA GLY A 121 10.91 -13.02 -22.48
C GLY A 121 10.64 -12.22 -21.20
N PHE A 122 11.64 -12.12 -20.32
CA PHE A 122 11.57 -11.31 -19.12
C PHE A 122 11.50 -9.82 -19.43
N SER A 123 12.34 -9.32 -20.35
CA SER A 123 12.32 -7.91 -20.77
C SER A 123 10.97 -7.48 -21.34
N ILE A 124 10.38 -8.28 -22.24
CA ILE A 124 9.04 -8.01 -22.80
C ILE A 124 7.98 -8.03 -21.72
N SER A 125 8.01 -9.05 -20.85
CA SER A 125 7.05 -9.18 -19.75
C SER A 125 7.12 -7.99 -18.79
N ALA A 126 8.32 -7.49 -18.49
CA ALA A 126 8.51 -6.32 -17.64
C ALA A 126 7.80 -5.08 -18.21
N VAL A 127 7.95 -4.82 -19.51
CA VAL A 127 7.29 -3.69 -20.20
C VAL A 127 5.77 -3.86 -20.22
N VAL A 128 5.28 -5.07 -20.51
CA VAL A 128 3.84 -5.37 -20.52
C VAL A 128 3.23 -5.17 -19.13
N PHE A 129 3.86 -5.70 -18.08
CA PHE A 129 3.37 -5.51 -16.71
C PHE A 129 3.43 -4.05 -16.24
N ALA A 130 4.43 -3.28 -16.68
CA ALA A 130 4.45 -1.83 -16.43
C ALA A 130 3.25 -1.11 -17.09
N ALA A 131 2.88 -1.50 -18.31
CA ALA A 131 1.70 -0.96 -18.99
C ALA A 131 0.39 -1.36 -18.27
N ILE A 132 0.26 -2.63 -17.86
CA ILE A 132 -0.88 -3.12 -17.07
C ILE A 132 -1.00 -2.39 -15.74
N SER A 133 0.13 -2.12 -15.07
CA SER A 133 0.16 -1.29 -13.86
C SER A 133 -0.41 0.11 -14.13
N GLY A 134 -0.01 0.73 -15.24
CA GLY A 134 -0.55 2.02 -15.68
C GLY A 134 -2.06 1.99 -15.89
N LEU A 135 -2.60 0.93 -16.49
CA LEU A 135 -4.05 0.73 -16.62
C LEU A 135 -4.74 0.58 -15.26
N GLY A 136 -4.11 -0.12 -14.30
CA GLY A 136 -4.59 -0.20 -12.93
C GLY A 136 -4.65 1.17 -12.24
N ALA A 137 -3.66 2.04 -12.48
CA ALA A 137 -3.60 3.38 -11.90
C ALA A 137 -4.78 4.28 -12.31
N TRP A 138 -5.43 4.03 -13.47
CA TRP A 138 -6.64 4.75 -13.88
C TRP A 138 -7.81 4.58 -12.89
N SER A 139 -7.83 3.50 -12.12
CA SER A 139 -8.84 3.28 -11.09
C SER A 139 -8.79 4.30 -9.93
N LEU A 140 -7.66 5.02 -9.80
CA LEU A 140 -7.45 6.09 -8.82
C LEU A 140 -7.99 7.45 -9.31
N LEU A 141 -8.47 7.54 -10.56
CA LEU A 141 -9.07 8.77 -11.10
C LEU A 141 -10.46 8.99 -10.50
N LYS A 142 -10.56 9.96 -9.59
CA LYS A 142 -11.81 10.44 -8.98
C LYS A 142 -12.79 9.31 -8.55
N PRO A 143 -12.38 8.42 -7.62
CA PRO A 143 -13.23 7.31 -7.18
C PRO A 143 -14.54 7.72 -6.46
N HIS A 144 -14.64 8.97 -5.98
CA HIS A 144 -15.87 9.52 -5.41
C HIS A 144 -15.91 11.06 -5.52
N GLU A 145 -17.09 11.62 -5.23
CA GLU A 145 -17.45 13.03 -5.38
C GLU A 145 -16.74 14.00 -4.40
N GLY A 146 -16.04 13.47 -3.40
CA GLY A 146 -15.40 14.25 -2.33
C GLY A 146 -13.94 14.61 -2.58
N ILE A 147 -13.36 14.12 -3.69
CA ILE A 147 -11.94 14.30 -3.95
C ILE A 147 -11.70 15.72 -4.49
N PRO A 148 -10.77 16.49 -3.89
CA PRO A 148 -10.38 17.80 -4.41
C PRO A 148 -9.94 17.69 -5.89
N LYS A 149 -10.30 18.69 -6.70
CA LYS A 149 -9.92 18.71 -8.13
C LYS A 149 -8.41 18.58 -8.33
N GLN A 150 -7.61 19.14 -7.42
CA GLN A 150 -6.15 19.05 -7.44
C GLN A 150 -5.66 17.60 -7.29
N GLU A 151 -6.22 16.81 -6.35
CA GLU A 151 -5.86 15.40 -6.18
C GLU A 151 -6.24 14.57 -7.41
N ALA A 152 -7.39 14.84 -8.02
CA ALA A 152 -7.80 14.17 -9.26
C ALA A 152 -6.88 14.52 -10.44
N LEU A 153 -6.45 15.78 -10.55
CA LEU A 153 -5.49 16.22 -11.57
C LEU A 153 -4.12 15.58 -11.35
N MET A 154 -3.64 15.52 -10.11
CA MET A 154 -2.40 14.83 -9.76
C MET A 154 -2.48 13.34 -10.10
N ALA A 155 -3.59 12.68 -9.77
CA ALA A 155 -3.79 11.27 -10.13
C ALA A 155 -3.77 11.06 -11.65
N LEU A 156 -4.39 11.96 -12.42
CA LEU A 156 -4.34 11.96 -13.88
C LEU A 156 -2.91 12.12 -14.41
N ALA A 157 -2.16 13.08 -13.88
CA ALA A 157 -0.76 13.28 -14.25
C ALA A 157 0.06 12.00 -13.96
N GLY A 158 -0.14 11.38 -12.80
CA GLY A 158 0.53 10.12 -12.43
C GLY A 158 0.19 8.96 -13.36
N ALA A 159 -1.08 8.83 -13.75
CA ALA A 159 -1.52 7.82 -14.72
C ALA A 159 -0.91 8.06 -16.11
N LEU A 160 -0.83 9.32 -16.56
CA LEU A 160 -0.24 9.68 -17.84
C LEU A 160 1.29 9.46 -17.88
N LEU A 161 1.98 9.61 -16.75
CA LEU A 161 3.42 9.34 -16.64
C LEU A 161 3.80 7.86 -16.89
N TYR A 162 2.84 6.93 -16.88
CA TYR A 162 3.11 5.56 -17.33
C TYR A 162 3.47 5.47 -18.82
N VAL A 163 2.99 6.40 -19.66
CA VAL A 163 3.31 6.41 -21.10
C VAL A 163 4.81 6.60 -21.34
N PRO A 164 5.47 7.66 -20.83
CA PRO A 164 6.92 7.79 -20.96
C PRO A 164 7.66 6.68 -20.20
N LEU A 165 7.18 6.21 -19.04
CA LEU A 165 7.81 5.09 -18.32
C LEU A 165 7.90 3.83 -19.20
N VAL A 166 6.79 3.41 -19.81
CA VAL A 166 6.72 2.24 -20.69
C VAL A 166 7.62 2.41 -21.90
N ALA A 167 7.63 3.60 -22.52
CA ALA A 167 8.50 3.89 -23.66
C ALA A 167 9.99 3.83 -23.30
N ILE A 168 10.38 4.37 -22.14
CA ILE A 168 11.78 4.34 -21.66
C ILE A 168 12.17 2.91 -21.27
N LEU A 169 11.29 2.15 -20.61
CA LEU A 169 11.52 0.73 -20.30
C LEU A 169 11.69 -0.11 -21.57
N TYR A 170 10.82 0.07 -22.57
CA TYR A 170 10.95 -0.59 -23.87
C TYR A 170 12.30 -0.29 -24.52
N ARG A 171 12.68 0.99 -24.58
CA ARG A 171 13.96 1.41 -25.17
C ARG A 171 15.16 0.84 -24.40
N THR A 172 15.07 0.75 -23.07
CA THR A 172 16.16 0.22 -22.24
C THR A 172 16.27 -1.30 -22.38
N LEU A 173 15.18 -2.03 -22.12
CA LEU A 173 15.18 -3.48 -21.97
C LEU A 173 15.11 -4.26 -23.29
N ILE A 174 14.52 -3.68 -24.34
CA ILE A 174 14.31 -4.36 -25.62
C ILE A 174 15.23 -3.79 -26.70
N VAL A 175 15.42 -2.48 -26.78
CA VAL A 175 16.27 -1.89 -27.84
C VAL A 175 17.74 -1.90 -27.43
N HIS A 176 18.08 -1.39 -26.25
CA HIS A 176 19.47 -1.31 -25.81
C HIS A 176 20.01 -2.66 -25.31
N ASP A 177 19.35 -3.30 -24.33
CA ASP A 177 19.90 -4.53 -23.74
C ASP A 177 19.91 -5.71 -24.71
N TRP A 178 19.05 -5.73 -25.74
CA TRP A 178 19.14 -6.74 -26.80
C TRP A 178 20.39 -6.58 -27.66
N ALA A 179 20.80 -5.34 -27.94
CA ALA A 179 21.96 -5.05 -28.78
C ALA A 179 23.29 -5.38 -28.06
N PHE A 180 23.29 -5.40 -26.72
CA PHE A 180 24.47 -5.66 -25.89
C PHE A 180 24.18 -6.83 -24.97
N ALA A 181 24.52 -8.06 -25.39
CA ALA A 181 24.15 -9.30 -24.69
C ALA A 181 24.62 -9.41 -23.21
N PHE A 182 25.56 -8.56 -22.77
CA PHE A 182 26.09 -8.58 -21.39
C PHE A 182 26.45 -7.18 -20.87
N PRO A 183 25.47 -6.30 -20.56
CA PRO A 183 25.77 -4.93 -20.14
C PRO A 183 26.40 -4.84 -18.73
N TYR A 184 26.45 -5.96 -17.99
CA TYR A 184 27.06 -6.07 -16.67
C TYR A 184 28.22 -7.08 -16.58
N ALA A 185 28.59 -7.74 -17.69
CA ALA A 185 29.82 -8.52 -17.68
C ALA A 185 31.02 -7.59 -17.44
N PHE A 186 31.98 -8.08 -16.66
CA PHE A 186 32.89 -7.31 -15.82
C PHE A 186 33.76 -6.25 -16.55
N ASP A 187 33.90 -6.32 -17.88
CA ASP A 187 34.91 -5.54 -18.60
C ASP A 187 34.39 -4.39 -19.48
N HIS A 188 33.08 -4.15 -19.53
CA HIS A 188 32.53 -3.08 -20.39
C HIS A 188 31.84 -1.98 -19.60
N ALA A 189 32.30 -0.74 -19.81
CA ALA A 189 31.63 0.46 -19.35
C ALA A 189 30.23 0.52 -19.97
N ALA A 190 29.19 0.61 -19.13
CA ALA A 190 27.84 0.79 -19.62
C ALA A 190 27.77 2.11 -20.43
N PRO A 191 27.15 2.11 -21.63
CA PRO A 191 26.99 3.32 -22.41
C PRO A 191 26.28 4.42 -21.59
N ALA A 192 26.78 5.65 -21.63
CA ALA A 192 26.20 6.77 -20.88
C ALA A 192 24.70 6.98 -21.19
N THR A 193 24.29 6.73 -22.43
CA THR A 193 22.89 6.75 -22.88
C THR A 193 22.00 5.81 -22.07
N ARG A 194 22.47 4.60 -21.77
CA ARG A 194 21.74 3.62 -20.96
C ARG A 194 21.58 4.09 -19.52
N THR A 195 22.62 4.66 -18.92
CA THR A 195 22.55 5.20 -17.56
C THR A 195 21.59 6.39 -17.47
N LEU A 196 21.58 7.27 -18.47
CA LEU A 196 20.60 8.36 -18.55
C LEU A 196 19.14 7.87 -18.68
N LEU A 197 18.90 6.80 -19.43
CA LEU A 197 17.57 6.17 -19.49
C LEU A 197 17.16 5.59 -18.13
N ARG A 198 18.08 4.99 -17.37
CA ARG A 198 17.80 4.48 -16.01
C ARG A 198 17.49 5.58 -14.99
N ILE A 199 18.21 6.70 -15.06
CA ILE A 199 17.87 7.90 -14.28
C ILE A 199 16.48 8.40 -14.67
N SER A 200 16.17 8.43 -15.96
CA SER A 200 14.85 8.85 -16.46
C SER A 200 13.72 7.94 -15.97
N ILE A 201 13.94 6.62 -15.90
CA ILE A 201 13.00 5.65 -15.30
C ILE A 201 12.76 6.01 -13.83
N SER A 202 13.82 6.23 -13.06
CA SER A 202 13.72 6.51 -11.62
C SER A 202 13.00 7.83 -11.34
N ILE A 203 13.29 8.88 -12.12
CA ILE A 203 12.58 10.17 -12.05
C ILE A 203 11.10 10.01 -12.41
N THR A 204 10.79 9.25 -13.47
CA THR A 204 9.41 9.02 -13.89
C THR A 204 8.63 8.24 -12.83
N LEU A 205 9.23 7.20 -12.25
CA LEU A 205 8.64 6.45 -11.12
C LEU A 205 8.41 7.34 -9.90
N ALA A 206 9.36 8.21 -9.57
CA ALA A 206 9.19 9.16 -8.47
C ALA A 206 8.03 10.14 -8.73
N GLY A 207 7.91 10.64 -9.97
CA GLY A 207 6.77 11.44 -10.41
C GLY A 207 5.45 10.70 -10.26
N ILE A 208 5.36 9.45 -10.72
CA ILE A 208 4.17 8.59 -10.56
C ILE A 208 3.80 8.44 -9.08
N LEU A 209 4.77 8.10 -8.22
CA LEU A 209 4.52 7.94 -6.79
C LEU A 209 4.04 9.23 -6.13
N LEU A 210 4.65 10.38 -6.44
CA LEU A 210 4.25 11.69 -5.90
C LEU A 210 2.83 12.07 -6.36
N CYS A 211 2.52 11.83 -7.63
CA CYS A 211 1.23 12.16 -8.24
C CYS A 211 0.09 11.26 -7.75
N LEU A 212 0.33 9.96 -7.59
CA LEU A 212 -0.70 9.00 -7.16
C LEU A 212 -0.89 8.94 -5.64
N ARG A 213 0.10 9.39 -4.86
CA ARG A 213 0.10 9.33 -3.38
C ARG A 213 -1.14 9.97 -2.73
N PRO A 214 -1.61 11.17 -3.10
CA PRO A 214 -2.78 11.77 -2.46
C PRO A 214 -4.03 10.90 -2.64
N ALA A 215 -4.32 10.48 -3.88
CA ALA A 215 -5.48 9.64 -4.19
C ALA A 215 -5.42 8.28 -3.48
N ALA A 216 -4.24 7.63 -3.47
CA ALA A 216 -4.04 6.38 -2.76
C ALA A 216 -4.24 6.54 -1.24
N ARG A 217 -3.76 7.64 -0.64
CA ARG A 217 -4.00 7.94 0.78
C ARG A 217 -5.48 8.17 1.09
N THR A 218 -6.20 8.89 0.25
CA THR A 218 -7.64 9.13 0.40
C THR A 218 -8.44 7.82 0.35
N LEU A 219 -8.09 6.90 -0.55
CA LEU A 219 -8.69 5.55 -0.58
C LEU A 219 -8.32 4.73 0.65
N ALA A 220 -7.04 4.72 1.04
CA ALA A 220 -6.57 3.94 2.17
C ALA A 220 -7.12 4.44 3.52
N ALA A 221 -7.41 5.74 3.65
CA ALA A 221 -8.04 6.33 4.84
C ALA A 221 -9.42 5.71 5.16
N ARG A 222 -10.10 5.11 4.16
CA ARG A 222 -11.32 4.33 4.39
C ARG A 222 -11.09 3.10 5.23
N SER A 223 -9.90 2.50 5.16
CA SER A 223 -9.58 1.34 5.98
C SER A 223 -9.41 1.73 7.43
N TYR A 224 -10.18 1.08 8.30
CA TYR A 224 -10.03 1.19 9.75
C TYR A 224 -8.60 0.83 10.21
N LEU A 225 -7.95 -0.12 9.54
CA LEU A 225 -6.55 -0.51 9.81
C LEU A 225 -5.56 0.64 9.62
N MET A 226 -5.81 1.53 8.65
CA MET A 226 -4.99 2.72 8.40
C MET A 226 -5.21 3.82 9.46
N ARG A 227 -6.42 3.92 10.01
CA ARG A 227 -6.74 4.91 11.06
C ARG A 227 -6.20 4.53 12.42
N THR A 228 -6.18 3.24 12.74
CA THR A 228 -5.58 2.71 13.98
C THR A 228 -4.05 2.76 13.99
N GLY A 229 -3.41 3.23 12.91
CA GLY A 229 -1.96 3.39 12.84
C GLY A 229 -1.19 2.09 12.72
N ARG A 230 -1.87 0.95 12.52
CA ARG A 230 -1.23 -0.37 12.32
C ARG A 230 -0.62 -0.53 10.94
N VAL A 231 -1.06 0.27 9.97
CA VAL A 231 -0.50 0.27 8.60
C VAL A 231 0.41 1.48 8.45
N ASP A 232 1.64 1.23 8.03
CA ASP A 232 2.71 2.21 8.02
C ASP A 232 2.45 3.31 6.98
N ARG A 233 2.29 4.56 7.45
CA ARG A 233 2.02 5.74 6.61
C ARG A 233 3.24 6.16 5.79
N GLN A 234 4.39 5.50 5.96
CA GLN A 234 5.69 5.91 5.42
C GLN A 234 6.11 5.17 4.15
N THR A 235 5.44 4.09 3.74
CA THR A 235 5.90 3.21 2.64
C THR A 235 6.19 3.95 1.33
N MET A 236 5.28 4.80 0.85
CA MET A 236 5.52 5.57 -0.39
C MET A 236 6.64 6.61 -0.27
N ALA A 237 6.83 7.21 0.91
CA ALA A 237 7.91 8.18 1.13
C ALA A 237 9.26 7.47 1.20
N ALA A 238 9.31 6.30 1.86
CA ALA A 238 10.49 5.44 1.88
C ALA A 238 10.86 5.00 0.45
N MET A 239 9.89 4.61 -0.38
CA MET A 239 10.14 4.26 -1.79
C MET A 239 10.73 5.43 -2.59
N LEU A 240 10.30 6.67 -2.36
CA LEU A 240 10.92 7.85 -2.98
C LEU A 240 12.37 8.04 -2.54
N GLY A 241 12.67 7.84 -1.25
CA GLY A 241 14.04 7.86 -0.73
C GLY A 241 14.91 6.78 -1.37
N VAL A 242 14.37 5.58 -1.55
CA VAL A 242 15.06 4.48 -2.25
C VAL A 242 15.34 4.82 -3.72
N LEU A 243 14.39 5.43 -4.44
CA LEU A 243 14.63 5.91 -5.81
C LEU A 243 15.75 6.96 -5.86
N ALA A 244 15.85 7.86 -4.88
CA ALA A 244 16.95 8.81 -4.79
C ALA A 244 18.31 8.11 -4.59
N ILE A 245 18.36 7.05 -3.78
CA ILE A 245 19.56 6.20 -3.62
C ILE A 245 19.94 5.58 -4.97
N ILE A 246 18.99 5.00 -5.71
CA ILE A 246 19.26 4.41 -7.03
C ILE A 246 19.84 5.47 -7.99
N VAL A 247 19.22 6.65 -8.06
CA VAL A 247 19.69 7.76 -8.91
C VAL A 247 21.11 8.19 -8.51
N SER A 248 21.42 8.24 -7.21
CA SER A 248 22.77 8.59 -6.75
C SER A 248 23.82 7.58 -7.23
N GLY A 249 23.50 6.28 -7.23
CA GLY A 249 24.40 5.26 -7.78
C GLY A 249 24.59 5.38 -9.29
N ASP A 250 23.53 5.74 -10.03
CA ASP A 250 23.63 6.02 -11.48
C ASP A 250 24.45 7.29 -11.78
N ILE A 251 24.37 8.31 -10.94
CA ILE A 251 25.22 9.52 -11.05
C ILE A 251 26.69 9.17 -10.79
N VAL A 252 26.99 8.36 -9.79
CA VAL A 252 28.35 7.87 -9.52
C VAL A 252 28.90 7.08 -10.73
N LEU A 253 28.06 6.26 -11.36
CA LEU A 253 28.43 5.50 -12.56
C LEU A 253 28.66 6.40 -13.79
N LEU A 254 27.93 7.51 -13.92
CA LEU A 254 28.23 8.52 -14.95
C LEU A 254 29.54 9.25 -14.64
N ALA A 255 29.75 9.65 -13.39
CA ALA A 255 30.97 10.34 -12.97
C ALA A 255 32.22 9.48 -13.11
N SER A 256 32.14 8.15 -12.98
CA SER A 256 33.30 7.29 -13.21
C SER A 256 33.83 7.41 -14.64
N SER A 257 32.96 7.68 -15.63
CA SER A 257 33.38 7.78 -17.04
C SER A 257 34.32 8.95 -17.35
N SER A 258 34.44 9.94 -16.45
CA SER A 258 35.40 11.05 -16.59
C SER A 258 36.71 10.83 -15.84
N THR A 259 36.85 9.68 -15.16
CA THR A 259 38.06 9.29 -14.42
C THR A 259 38.78 8.17 -15.17
N ALA A 260 40.08 8.00 -14.91
CA ALA A 260 40.88 6.94 -15.49
C ALA A 260 41.62 6.14 -14.41
N GLY A 261 41.92 4.88 -14.72
CA GLY A 261 42.74 4.01 -13.87
C GLY A 261 41.98 3.43 -12.66
N PRO A 262 42.66 3.17 -11.54
CA PRO A 262 42.06 2.46 -10.39
C PRO A 262 40.83 3.15 -9.77
N ILE A 263 40.76 4.49 -9.84
CA ILE A 263 39.65 5.28 -9.29
C ILE A 263 38.35 5.02 -10.07
N GLU A 264 38.44 4.88 -11.39
CA GLU A 264 37.29 4.59 -12.26
C GLU A 264 36.62 3.28 -11.85
N GLU A 265 37.42 2.24 -11.61
CA GLU A 265 36.92 0.93 -11.20
C GLU A 265 36.28 0.95 -9.82
N GLN A 266 36.89 1.63 -8.85
CA GLN A 266 36.30 1.81 -7.52
C GLN A 266 34.95 2.54 -7.57
N LEU A 267 34.87 3.65 -8.33
CA LEU A 267 33.62 4.38 -8.50
C LEU A 267 32.54 3.52 -9.18
N ARG A 268 32.91 2.75 -10.21
CA ARG A 268 31.99 1.81 -10.87
C ARG A 268 31.45 0.77 -9.89
N GLN A 269 32.30 0.17 -9.08
CA GLN A 269 31.89 -0.84 -8.08
C GLN A 269 30.96 -0.23 -7.03
N VAL A 270 31.30 0.93 -6.50
CA VAL A 270 30.46 1.65 -5.52
C VAL A 270 29.10 2.00 -6.14
N GLY A 271 29.07 2.57 -7.34
CA GLY A 271 27.81 2.91 -8.04
C GLY A 271 26.92 1.69 -8.26
N ARG A 272 27.49 0.57 -8.75
CA ARG A 272 26.78 -0.70 -8.95
C ARG A 272 26.21 -1.25 -7.64
N LEU A 273 26.98 -1.21 -6.55
CA LEU A 273 26.52 -1.67 -5.23
C LEU A 273 25.35 -0.83 -4.71
N ILE A 274 25.43 0.49 -4.82
CA ILE A 274 24.35 1.41 -4.43
C ILE A 274 23.07 1.11 -5.23
N ILE A 275 23.17 0.94 -6.55
CA ILE A 275 22.05 0.60 -7.43
C ILE A 275 21.43 -0.74 -7.02
N LEU A 276 22.24 -1.75 -6.74
CA LEU A 276 21.79 -3.09 -6.36
C LEU A 276 21.01 -3.06 -5.04
N VAL A 277 21.58 -2.41 -4.03
CA VAL A 277 20.94 -2.23 -2.72
C VAL A 277 19.63 -1.45 -2.87
N GLY A 278 19.66 -0.32 -3.58
CA GLY A 278 18.48 0.49 -3.84
C GLY A 278 17.38 -0.29 -4.56
N SER A 279 17.73 -1.04 -5.61
CA SER A 279 16.77 -1.82 -6.39
C SER A 279 16.13 -2.95 -5.55
N THR A 280 16.92 -3.59 -4.68
CA THR A 280 16.43 -4.60 -3.73
C THR A 280 15.42 -4.00 -2.74
N LEU A 281 15.77 -2.88 -2.13
CA LEU A 281 14.87 -2.15 -1.21
C LEU A 281 13.60 -1.68 -1.92
N PHE A 282 13.70 -1.26 -3.18
CA PHE A 282 12.55 -0.82 -3.96
C PHE A 282 11.59 -1.98 -4.24
N THR A 283 12.11 -3.15 -4.61
CA THR A 283 11.31 -4.36 -4.79
C THR A 283 10.61 -4.78 -3.48
N LEU A 284 11.31 -4.74 -2.34
CA LEU A 284 10.69 -5.00 -1.03
C LEU A 284 9.57 -3.99 -0.72
N GLY A 285 9.76 -2.71 -1.06
CA GLY A 285 8.72 -1.69 -0.97
C GLY A 285 7.49 -2.03 -1.82
N LEU A 286 7.70 -2.48 -3.07
CA LEU A 286 6.62 -2.92 -3.95
C LEU A 286 5.85 -4.13 -3.41
N VAL A 287 6.53 -5.08 -2.77
CA VAL A 287 5.88 -6.21 -2.08
C VAL A 287 4.94 -5.70 -0.99
N GLY A 288 5.39 -4.75 -0.18
CA GLY A 288 4.55 -4.12 0.85
C GLY A 288 3.31 -3.44 0.24
N VAL A 289 3.49 -2.62 -0.81
CA VAL A 289 2.38 -1.95 -1.50
C VAL A 289 1.39 -2.95 -2.10
N ALA A 290 1.86 -4.05 -2.69
CA ALA A 290 1.00 -5.09 -3.24
C ALA A 290 0.18 -5.80 -2.16
N ILE A 291 0.81 -6.19 -1.04
CA ILE A 291 0.12 -6.79 0.11
C ILE A 291 -0.94 -5.84 0.66
N ASP A 292 -0.62 -4.55 0.82
CA ASP A 292 -1.56 -3.55 1.32
C ASP A 292 -2.75 -3.37 0.38
N CYS A 293 -2.53 -3.32 -0.94
CA CYS A 293 -3.62 -3.22 -1.91
C CYS A 293 -4.52 -4.46 -1.91
N ILE A 294 -3.94 -5.66 -1.77
CA ILE A 294 -4.71 -6.92 -1.66
C ILE A 294 -5.56 -6.91 -0.38
N ARG A 295 -4.99 -6.48 0.76
CA ARG A 295 -5.71 -6.37 2.04
C ARG A 295 -6.80 -5.29 2.02
N LEU A 296 -6.58 -4.22 1.27
CA LEU A 296 -7.52 -3.11 1.14
C LEU A 296 -8.72 -3.47 0.24
N ARG A 297 -8.56 -4.41 -0.68
CA ARG A 297 -9.60 -4.82 -1.63
C ARG A 297 -10.97 -5.14 -0.99
N PRO A 298 -11.11 -6.08 -0.03
CA PRO A 298 -12.41 -6.39 0.56
C PRO A 298 -13.05 -5.17 1.24
N VAL A 299 -12.24 -4.32 1.87
CA VAL A 299 -12.69 -3.09 2.54
C VAL A 299 -13.24 -2.05 1.55
N LEU A 300 -12.76 -2.06 0.30
CA LEU A 300 -13.27 -1.18 -0.76
C LEU A 300 -14.49 -1.76 -1.47
N GLU A 301 -14.62 -3.09 -1.54
CA GLU A 301 -15.75 -3.77 -2.16
C GLU A 301 -17.01 -3.68 -1.29
N GLU A 302 -16.86 -3.81 0.02
CA GLU A 302 -17.97 -3.80 0.97
C GLU A 302 -18.18 -2.41 1.59
N PRO A 303 -19.37 -1.80 1.45
CA PRO A 303 -19.65 -0.54 2.12
C PRO A 303 -19.60 -0.76 3.65
N PRO A 304 -19.04 0.19 4.42
CA PRO A 304 -18.97 0.04 5.87
C PRO A 304 -20.38 -0.13 6.46
N LEU A 305 -20.52 -1.08 7.38
CA LEU A 305 -21.76 -1.31 8.13
C LEU A 305 -22.04 -0.08 9.00
N THR A 306 -23.10 0.66 8.68
CA THR A 306 -23.53 1.78 9.49
C THR A 306 -24.22 1.27 10.76
N MET A 307 -23.99 1.94 11.89
CA MET A 307 -24.64 1.61 13.17
C MET A 307 -26.17 1.54 13.04
N HIS A 308 -26.76 2.39 12.19
CA HIS A 308 -28.19 2.37 11.91
C HIS A 308 -28.66 1.04 11.30
N LYS A 309 -27.92 0.47 10.33
CA LYS A 309 -28.25 -0.84 9.74
C LYS A 309 -28.13 -1.98 10.75
N LEU A 310 -27.14 -1.90 11.64
CA LEU A 310 -26.96 -2.91 12.69
C LEU A 310 -28.05 -2.85 13.76
N LEU A 311 -28.56 -1.66 14.09
CA LEU A 311 -29.62 -1.51 15.08
C LEU A 311 -31.01 -1.85 14.52
N ASN A 312 -31.27 -1.57 13.24
CA ASN A 312 -32.61 -1.67 12.66
C ASN A 312 -32.84 -2.91 11.78
N GLY A 313 -31.81 -3.72 11.52
CA GLY A 313 -31.89 -4.81 10.56
C GLY A 313 -31.87 -4.32 9.10
N PRO A 314 -31.77 -5.23 8.12
CA PRO A 314 -31.90 -4.92 6.70
C PRO A 314 -33.30 -4.43 6.32
#